data_AF-K1TG29-F1
#
_entry.id   AF-K1TG29-F1
#
_cell.length_a   1.000
_cell.length_b   1.000
_cell.length_c   1.000
_cell.angle_alpha   90.00
_cell.angle_beta   90.00
_cell.angle_gamma   90.00
#
_symmetry.space_group_name_H-M   'P 1'
#
loop_
_entity.id
_entity.type
_entity.pdbx_description
1 polymer ?
#
loop_
_entity_poly.entity_id
_entity_poly.type
_entity_poly.pdbx_seq_one_letter_code
_entity_poly.pdbx_strand_id
1 'polypeptide(L)'
;GKYRFATFAFQKKYEDALAQPGAKFQIALPQQGDNITVLHARLDREQGKVNNQSQPLDTLWQGLSNELVEVKDLQVTRHTIGLVRDTKQLTISLHQTDEPANINADDFSYQITNANGDISYDNSLLPDEELTYTPYYTWTTEFKDTEGNVKERTAHAALMFSRLIWHPAAENDKNAILTITNKTTGEEVARINLADYLAQGRGAFEARHYSAQEFLDREYDYKLDFFLQGNQWKYVQLSISILDWSKRIQRVDF
;
A
#
# COMPACT_ATOMS: atom_id res chain seq x y z
N GLY A 1 -28.16 -24.00 -13.28
CA GLY A 1 -26.86 -23.90 -13.99
C GLY A 1 -25.73 -23.80 -12.98
N LYS A 2 -24.48 -24.01 -13.41
CA LYS A 2 -23.28 -23.80 -12.58
C LYS A 2 -22.62 -22.49 -12.97
N TYR A 3 -22.30 -21.65 -11.99
CA TYR A 3 -21.80 -20.29 -12.21
C TYR A 3 -20.53 -20.03 -11.40
N ARG A 4 -19.69 -19.14 -11.89
CA ARG A 4 -18.57 -18.55 -11.14
C ARG A 4 -18.89 -17.09 -10.88
N PHE A 5 -18.64 -16.62 -9.66
CA PHE A 5 -18.91 -15.24 -9.27
C PHE A 5 -17.59 -14.54 -8.94
N ALA A 6 -17.34 -13.40 -9.58
CA ALA A 6 -16.31 -12.45 -9.19
C ALA A 6 -16.99 -11.21 -8.59
N THR A 7 -16.35 -10.56 -7.64
CA THR A 7 -16.90 -9.41 -6.93
C THR A 7 -15.83 -8.37 -6.74
N PHE A 8 -16.15 -7.13 -7.09
CA PHE A 8 -15.38 -5.94 -6.80
C PHE A 8 -16.25 -5.07 -5.89
N ALA A 9 -15.68 -4.61 -4.79
CA ALA A 9 -16.35 -3.75 -3.83
C ALA A 9 -15.49 -2.53 -3.53
N PHE A 10 -16.19 -1.42 -3.28
CA PHE A 10 -15.61 -0.10 -3.05
C PHE A 10 -16.09 0.41 -1.69
N GLN A 11 -15.32 1.32 -1.08
CA GLN A 11 -15.69 1.88 0.24
C GLN A 11 -16.87 2.83 0.09
N LYS A 12 -16.92 3.54 -1.04
CA LYS A 12 -18.03 4.38 -1.47
C LYS A 12 -18.82 3.66 -2.56
N LYS A 13 -19.93 4.25 -3.01
CA LYS A 13 -20.59 3.80 -4.24
C LYS A 13 -19.61 3.93 -5.40
N TYR A 14 -19.69 2.99 -6.34
CA TYR A 14 -18.74 2.97 -7.45
C TYR A 14 -18.84 4.25 -8.31
N GLU A 15 -20.03 4.81 -8.50
CA GLU A 15 -20.18 6.08 -9.22
C GLU A 15 -19.48 7.24 -8.50
N ASP A 16 -19.54 7.28 -7.17
CA ASP A 16 -18.87 8.29 -6.35
C ASP A 16 -17.34 8.11 -6.38
N ALA A 17 -16.87 6.86 -6.39
CA ALA A 17 -15.45 6.54 -6.54
C ALA A 17 -14.90 7.01 -7.90
N LEU A 18 -15.67 6.84 -8.98
CA LEU A 18 -15.30 7.33 -10.31
C LEU A 18 -15.33 8.87 -10.41
N ALA A 19 -16.23 9.53 -9.68
CA ALA A 19 -16.34 10.98 -9.65
C ALA A 19 -15.25 11.67 -8.81
N GLN A 20 -14.51 10.92 -7.98
CA GLN A 20 -13.45 11.47 -7.14
C GLN A 20 -12.31 12.08 -8.00
N PRO A 21 -11.76 13.24 -7.61
CA PRO A 21 -10.55 13.77 -8.23
C PRO A 21 -9.35 12.86 -7.95
N GLY A 22 -8.40 12.86 -8.88
CA GLY A 22 -7.25 11.95 -8.84
C GLY A 22 -7.56 10.56 -9.39
N ALA A 23 -6.58 9.69 -9.22
CA ALA A 23 -6.60 8.33 -9.73
C ALA A 23 -7.60 7.45 -8.97
N LYS A 24 -8.33 6.60 -9.70
CA LYS A 24 -9.19 5.54 -9.14
C LYS A 24 -9.01 4.23 -9.89
N PHE A 25 -9.53 3.15 -9.32
CA PHE A 25 -9.66 1.89 -10.03
C PHE A 25 -10.90 1.92 -10.91
N GLN A 26 -10.71 1.66 -12.21
CA GLN A 26 -11.78 1.43 -13.16
C GLN A 26 -11.92 -0.07 -13.40
N ILE A 27 -13.15 -0.57 -13.30
CA ILE A 27 -13.48 -1.97 -13.59
C ILE A 27 -13.78 -2.11 -15.08
N ALA A 28 -12.95 -2.87 -15.78
CA ALA A 28 -13.22 -3.29 -17.15
C ALA A 28 -14.24 -4.44 -17.11
N LEU A 29 -15.49 -4.14 -17.46
CA LEU A 29 -16.56 -5.13 -17.43
C LEU A 29 -16.59 -5.98 -18.71
N PRO A 30 -16.75 -7.31 -18.62
CA PRO A 30 -16.95 -8.17 -19.77
C PRO A 30 -18.32 -7.93 -20.43
N GLN A 31 -18.41 -8.12 -21.74
CA GLN A 31 -19.67 -8.17 -22.47
C GLN A 31 -20.32 -9.55 -22.35
N GLN A 32 -21.60 -9.65 -22.69
CA GLN A 32 -22.27 -10.95 -22.70
C GLN A 32 -21.61 -11.89 -23.73
N GLY A 33 -21.15 -13.05 -23.24
CA GLY A 33 -20.44 -14.04 -24.06
C GLY A 33 -18.92 -13.98 -23.91
N ASP A 34 -18.38 -12.91 -23.32
CA ASP A 34 -16.95 -12.82 -23.02
C ASP A 34 -16.54 -13.80 -21.91
N ASN A 35 -15.25 -14.14 -21.92
CA ASN A 35 -14.64 -14.89 -20.83
C ASN A 35 -14.47 -13.98 -19.60
N ILE A 36 -14.64 -14.53 -18.40
CA ILE A 36 -14.41 -13.83 -17.13
C ILE A 36 -12.98 -13.25 -17.03
N THR A 37 -12.02 -13.80 -17.76
CA THR A 37 -10.64 -13.28 -17.84
C THR A 37 -10.53 -11.85 -18.35
N VAL A 38 -11.57 -11.33 -19.02
CA VAL A 38 -11.64 -9.92 -19.45
C VAL A 38 -11.90 -8.98 -18.26
N LEU A 39 -12.52 -9.48 -17.18
CA LEU A 39 -12.82 -8.69 -16.00
C LEU A 39 -11.54 -8.38 -15.22
N HIS A 40 -11.21 -7.10 -15.08
CA HIS A 40 -10.06 -6.63 -14.30
C HIS A 40 -10.29 -5.22 -13.75
N ALA A 41 -9.58 -4.87 -12.68
CA ALA A 41 -9.52 -3.52 -12.14
C ALA A 41 -8.22 -2.86 -12.58
N ARG A 42 -8.33 -1.73 -13.28
CA ARG A 42 -7.20 -0.94 -13.78
C ARG A 42 -7.15 0.40 -13.05
N LEU A 43 -6.06 0.66 -12.33
CA LEU A 43 -5.79 1.96 -11.68
C LEU A 43 -5.53 3.08 -12.69
N ASP A 44 -6.03 4.30 -12.48
CA ASP A 44 -5.69 5.42 -13.35
C ASP A 44 -4.21 5.81 -13.24
N ARG A 45 -3.60 6.11 -14.39
CA ARG A 45 -2.17 6.47 -14.49
C ARG A 45 -1.90 7.34 -15.72
N GLU A 46 -0.87 8.17 -15.63
CA GLU A 46 -0.34 8.96 -16.75
C GLU A 46 1.17 8.73 -16.82
N GLN A 47 1.64 8.03 -17.87
CA GLN A 47 3.07 7.69 -18.03
C GLN A 47 3.65 7.00 -16.78
N GLY A 48 2.97 5.96 -16.28
CA GLY A 48 3.31 5.27 -15.02
C GLY A 48 3.01 6.06 -13.73
N LYS A 49 2.72 7.36 -13.78
CA LYS A 49 2.43 8.13 -12.55
C LYS A 49 0.98 7.98 -12.12
N VAL A 50 0.76 7.57 -10.87
CA VAL A 50 -0.58 7.54 -10.25
C VAL A 50 -0.86 8.92 -9.66
N ASN A 51 -1.59 9.76 -10.41
CA ASN A 51 -1.88 11.13 -9.99
C ASN A 51 -3.00 11.18 -8.93
N ASN A 52 -2.62 11.26 -7.65
CA ASN A 52 -3.56 11.23 -6.54
C ASN A 52 -4.38 12.53 -6.35
N GLN A 53 -3.97 13.67 -6.95
CA GLN A 53 -4.60 14.99 -6.77
C GLN A 53 -4.92 15.36 -5.30
N SER A 54 -3.99 15.04 -4.39
CA SER A 54 -4.13 15.23 -2.94
C SER A 54 -5.33 14.50 -2.33
N GLN A 55 -5.75 13.38 -2.93
CA GLN A 55 -6.77 12.49 -2.40
C GLN A 55 -6.22 11.09 -2.15
N PRO A 56 -6.71 10.39 -1.10
CA PRO A 56 -6.45 8.97 -0.95
C PRO A 56 -7.18 8.17 -2.05
N LEU A 57 -6.66 6.99 -2.41
CA LEU A 57 -7.40 6.05 -3.25
C LEU A 57 -8.65 5.56 -2.51
N ASP A 58 -9.75 5.31 -3.23
CA ASP A 58 -10.86 4.57 -2.62
C ASP A 58 -10.42 3.14 -2.28
N THR A 59 -11.05 2.51 -1.29
CA THR A 59 -10.65 1.16 -0.92
C THR A 59 -11.26 0.14 -1.89
N LEU A 60 -10.41 -0.65 -2.54
CA LEU A 60 -10.82 -1.76 -3.38
C LEU A 60 -10.76 -3.06 -2.58
N TRP A 61 -11.84 -3.82 -2.66
CA TRP A 61 -11.85 -5.22 -2.28
C TRP A 61 -12.26 -6.11 -3.44
N GLN A 62 -11.64 -7.28 -3.53
CA GLN A 62 -11.96 -8.27 -4.55
C GLN A 62 -12.16 -9.66 -3.97
N GLY A 63 -13.05 -10.43 -4.59
CA GLY A 63 -13.27 -11.83 -4.27
C GLY A 63 -13.70 -12.64 -5.47
N LEU A 64 -13.37 -13.93 -5.45
CA LEU A 64 -13.79 -14.92 -6.43
C LEU A 64 -14.44 -16.10 -5.69
N SER A 65 -15.52 -16.65 -6.23
CA SER A 65 -16.10 -17.87 -5.69
C SER A 65 -15.05 -18.99 -5.71
N ASN A 66 -14.83 -19.60 -4.54
CA ASN A 66 -13.87 -20.69 -4.35
C ASN A 66 -14.26 -21.95 -5.15
N GLU A 67 -15.54 -22.06 -5.54
CA GLU A 67 -16.08 -23.13 -6.35
C GLU A 67 -17.10 -22.61 -7.38
N LEU A 68 -17.55 -23.52 -8.26
CA LEU A 68 -18.71 -23.27 -9.10
C LEU A 68 -19.99 -23.43 -8.27
N VAL A 69 -20.80 -22.38 -8.25
CA VAL A 69 -22.06 -22.35 -7.51
C VAL A 69 -23.16 -22.93 -8.39
N GLU A 70 -23.77 -24.00 -7.93
CA GLU A 70 -24.91 -24.62 -8.59
C GLU A 70 -26.22 -23.93 -8.17
N VAL A 71 -26.87 -23.26 -9.12
CA VAL A 71 -28.20 -22.68 -8.93
C VAL A 71 -29.24 -23.61 -9.54
N LYS A 72 -30.18 -24.08 -8.71
CA LYS A 72 -31.26 -25.00 -9.08
C LYS A 72 -32.59 -24.26 -9.17
N ASP A 73 -33.45 -24.73 -10.08
CA ASP A 73 -34.77 -24.16 -10.26
C ASP A 73 -35.61 -24.28 -8.98
N LEU A 74 -36.37 -23.23 -8.66
CA LEU A 74 -37.23 -23.14 -7.48
C LEU A 74 -36.54 -23.41 -6.13
N GLN A 75 -35.21 -23.25 -6.04
CA GLN A 75 -34.45 -23.44 -4.80
C GLN A 75 -33.61 -22.20 -4.44
N VAL A 76 -33.68 -21.81 -3.16
CA VAL A 76 -32.79 -20.77 -2.62
C VAL A 76 -31.37 -21.32 -2.56
N THR A 77 -30.45 -20.69 -3.31
CA THR A 77 -29.03 -20.99 -3.27
C THR A 77 -28.32 -19.89 -2.47
N ARG A 78 -27.53 -20.27 -1.46
CA ARG A 78 -26.70 -19.34 -0.67
C ARG A 78 -25.23 -19.67 -0.90
N HIS A 79 -24.42 -18.64 -1.14
CA HIS A 79 -22.98 -18.76 -1.28
C HIS A 79 -22.30 -17.52 -0.69
N THR A 80 -21.14 -17.69 -0.08
CA THR A 80 -20.37 -16.61 0.56
C THR A 80 -19.07 -16.43 -0.18
N ILE A 81 -18.79 -15.20 -0.63
CA ILE A 81 -17.54 -14.82 -1.26
C ILE A 81 -16.71 -14.05 -0.23
N GLY A 82 -15.51 -14.55 0.07
CA GLY A 82 -14.54 -13.83 0.88
C GLY A 82 -13.91 -12.70 0.07
N LEU A 83 -13.80 -11.51 0.68
CA LEU A 83 -13.19 -10.34 0.07
C LEU A 83 -11.80 -10.10 0.63
N VAL A 84 -10.84 -9.79 -0.24
CA VAL A 84 -9.48 -9.35 0.11
C VAL A 84 -9.37 -7.87 -0.18
N ARG A 85 -8.75 -7.10 0.71
CA ARG A 85 -8.52 -5.66 0.51
C ARG A 85 -7.23 -5.47 -0.29
N ASP A 86 -7.36 -4.89 -1.47
CA ASP A 86 -6.24 -4.75 -2.40
C ASP A 86 -5.47 -3.46 -2.18
N THR A 87 -6.14 -2.36 -1.82
CA THR A 87 -5.44 -1.10 -1.53
C THR A 87 -4.81 -1.08 -0.14
N LYS A 88 -3.60 -0.54 -0.08
CA LYS A 88 -2.79 -0.40 1.12
C LYS A 88 -2.57 1.08 1.44
N GLN A 89 -2.40 1.37 2.72
CA GLN A 89 -2.08 2.67 3.28
C GLN A 89 -0.76 2.57 4.03
N LEU A 90 0.10 3.57 3.83
CA LEU A 90 1.36 3.70 4.53
C LEU A 90 1.52 5.13 5.03
N THR A 91 1.77 5.26 6.33
CA THR A 91 2.29 6.49 6.91
C THR A 91 3.79 6.34 7.14
N ILE A 92 4.57 7.25 6.58
CA ILE A 92 6.00 7.36 6.84
C ILE A 92 6.21 8.52 7.81
N SER A 93 7.04 8.31 8.82
CA SER A 93 7.53 9.37 9.70
C SER A 93 9.06 9.40 9.64
N LEU A 94 9.65 10.59 9.55
CA LEU A 94 11.09 10.80 9.63
C LEU A 94 11.41 11.60 10.89
N HIS A 95 12.35 11.07 11.68
CA HIS A 95 12.92 11.71 12.87
C HIS A 95 14.39 11.99 12.62
N GLN A 96 14.91 13.13 13.06
CA GLN A 96 16.34 13.41 13.05
C GLN A 96 16.92 13.21 14.47
N THR A 97 17.97 12.42 14.62
CA THR A 97 18.58 12.16 15.93
C THR A 97 19.58 13.22 16.35
N ASP A 98 20.27 13.84 15.39
CA ASP A 98 21.36 14.78 15.69
C ASP A 98 20.82 16.21 15.95
N GLU A 99 19.87 16.65 15.12
CA GLU A 99 19.15 17.92 15.24
C GLU A 99 17.62 17.71 15.19
N PRO A 100 16.98 17.28 16.30
CA PRO A 100 15.59 16.82 16.28
C PRO A 100 14.56 17.86 15.83
N ALA A 101 14.85 19.16 15.97
CA ALA A 101 13.97 20.24 15.52
C ALA A 101 14.19 20.64 14.05
N ASN A 102 15.28 20.20 13.43
CA ASN A 102 15.70 20.61 12.08
C ASN A 102 15.28 19.56 11.03
N ILE A 103 13.98 19.34 10.93
CA ILE A 103 13.39 18.47 9.92
C ILE A 103 11.99 18.96 9.54
N ASN A 104 11.68 19.00 8.24
CA ASN A 104 10.37 19.33 7.72
C ASN A 104 9.95 18.35 6.62
N ALA A 105 8.67 18.01 6.54
CA ALA A 105 8.13 17.13 5.50
C ALA A 105 8.37 17.67 4.08
N ASP A 106 8.40 18.99 3.91
CA ASP A 106 8.66 19.61 2.60
C ASP A 106 10.09 19.38 2.10
N ASP A 107 11.04 19.05 3.00
CA ASP A 107 12.43 18.77 2.66
C ASP A 107 12.62 17.42 1.96
N PHE A 108 11.60 16.56 1.93
CA PHE A 108 11.70 15.20 1.42
C PHE A 108 10.71 14.90 0.30
N SER A 109 11.12 14.05 -0.63
CA SER A 109 10.23 13.39 -1.59
C SER A 109 10.16 11.89 -1.26
N TYR A 110 8.99 11.32 -1.53
CA TYR A 110 8.67 9.92 -1.25
C TYR A 110 8.07 9.31 -2.50
N GLN A 111 8.54 8.12 -2.86
CA GLN A 111 8.04 7.39 -4.02
C GLN A 111 7.96 5.91 -3.69
N ILE A 112 6.86 5.27 -4.07
CA ILE A 112 6.77 3.81 -4.15
C ILE A 112 6.68 3.44 -5.62
N THR A 113 7.54 2.53 -6.08
CA THR A 113 7.46 1.99 -7.45
C THR A 113 7.10 0.52 -7.46
N ASN A 114 6.16 0.12 -8.34
CA ASN A 114 5.78 -1.27 -8.60
C ASN A 114 4.91 -1.40 -9.87
N ALA A 115 4.92 -2.55 -10.54
CA ALA A 115 4.01 -2.89 -11.63
C ALA A 115 2.77 -3.65 -11.11
N ASN A 116 1.85 -2.94 -10.45
CA ASN A 116 0.73 -3.55 -9.71
C ASN A 116 -0.62 -2.83 -9.89
N GLY A 117 -0.81 -2.07 -10.97
CA GLY A 117 -2.05 -1.32 -11.21
C GLY A 117 -3.12 -2.06 -11.99
N ASP A 118 -2.86 -3.28 -12.46
CA ASP A 118 -3.81 -4.08 -13.23
C ASP A 118 -4.08 -5.42 -12.52
N ILE A 119 -5.30 -5.57 -12.00
CA ILE A 119 -5.70 -6.68 -11.13
C ILE A 119 -6.78 -7.50 -11.84
N SER A 120 -6.46 -8.75 -12.19
CA SER A 120 -7.36 -9.67 -12.87
C SER A 120 -8.52 -10.14 -12.00
N TYR A 121 -9.56 -10.75 -12.58
CA TYR A 121 -10.77 -11.25 -11.92
C TYR A 121 -10.53 -12.19 -10.72
N ASP A 122 -9.40 -12.90 -10.68
CA ASP A 122 -9.00 -13.79 -9.59
C ASP A 122 -8.05 -13.14 -8.56
N ASN A 123 -7.95 -11.82 -8.62
CA ASN A 123 -7.07 -10.97 -7.84
C ASN A 123 -5.57 -11.10 -8.20
N SER A 124 -5.17 -11.91 -9.20
CA SER A 124 -3.79 -11.91 -9.67
C SER A 124 -3.42 -10.59 -10.34
N LEU A 125 -2.14 -10.19 -10.27
CA LEU A 125 -1.64 -9.03 -11.00
C LEU A 125 -1.37 -9.44 -12.46
N LEU A 126 -1.89 -8.65 -13.39
CA LEU A 126 -1.57 -8.76 -14.81
C LEU A 126 -0.24 -8.06 -15.13
N PRO A 127 0.45 -8.41 -16.24
CA PRO A 127 1.61 -7.65 -16.69
C PRO A 127 1.26 -6.17 -16.88
N ASP A 128 2.07 -5.29 -16.29
CA ASP A 128 1.81 -3.86 -16.24
C ASP A 128 3.11 -3.06 -16.40
N GLU A 129 2.98 -1.77 -16.69
CA GLU A 129 4.10 -0.82 -16.60
C GLU A 129 4.45 -0.54 -15.12
N GLU A 130 5.67 -0.08 -14.85
CA GLU A 130 6.03 0.35 -13.50
C GLU A 130 5.26 1.62 -13.14
N LEU A 131 4.55 1.56 -12.02
CA LEU A 131 3.81 2.68 -11.47
C LEU A 131 4.62 3.41 -10.42
N THR A 132 4.45 4.73 -10.35
CA THR A 132 4.99 5.56 -9.29
C THR A 132 3.86 6.16 -8.46
N TYR A 133 3.86 5.86 -7.17
CA TYR A 133 2.96 6.42 -6.17
C TYR A 133 3.68 7.50 -5.37
N THR A 134 3.00 8.63 -5.14
CA THR A 134 3.48 9.73 -4.29
C THR A 134 2.49 9.98 -3.15
N PRO A 135 2.91 10.66 -2.06
CA PRO A 135 2.00 11.03 -0.98
C PRO A 135 0.83 11.86 -1.47
N TYR A 136 -0.37 11.60 -0.92
CA TYR A 136 -1.52 12.47 -1.10
C TYR A 136 -1.56 13.58 -0.04
N TYR A 137 -0.83 13.39 1.07
CA TYR A 137 -0.71 14.38 2.14
C TYR A 137 0.65 14.27 2.83
N THR A 138 1.25 15.42 3.15
CA THR A 138 2.49 15.55 3.93
C THR A 138 2.31 16.62 5.00
N TRP A 139 2.89 16.42 6.18
CA TRP A 139 2.80 17.39 7.27
C TRP A 139 3.98 17.26 8.24
N THR A 140 4.23 18.33 8.99
CA THR A 140 5.26 18.35 10.03
C THR A 140 4.60 18.51 11.40
N THR A 141 4.86 17.56 12.30
CA THR A 141 4.44 17.65 13.71
C THR A 141 5.52 18.37 14.51
N GLU A 142 5.16 19.30 15.38
CA GLU A 142 6.09 19.97 16.31
C GLU A 142 5.83 19.53 17.75
N PHE A 143 6.90 19.17 18.46
CA PHE A 143 6.89 18.91 19.90
C PHE A 143 7.55 20.09 20.62
N LYS A 144 6.78 20.75 21.48
CA LYS A 144 7.20 21.96 22.18
C LYS A 144 7.44 21.69 23.65
N ASP A 145 8.40 22.40 24.24
CA ASP A 145 8.58 22.41 25.69
C ASP A 145 7.49 23.25 26.39
N THR A 146 7.53 23.31 27.72
CA THR A 146 6.59 24.10 28.54
C THR A 146 6.66 25.60 28.28
N GLU A 147 7.74 26.08 27.67
CA GLU A 147 7.98 27.49 27.33
C GLU A 147 7.52 27.81 25.90
N GLY A 148 7.09 26.81 25.13
CA GLY A 148 6.58 26.94 23.76
C GLY A 148 7.66 26.82 22.67
N ASN A 149 8.91 26.50 23.03
CA ASN A 149 10.00 26.33 22.07
C ASN A 149 9.90 24.95 21.41
N VAL A 150 10.08 24.87 20.09
CA VAL A 150 10.12 23.59 19.36
C VAL A 150 11.39 22.84 19.72
N LYS A 151 11.25 21.64 20.29
CA LYS A 151 12.37 20.74 20.64
C LYS A 151 12.57 19.63 19.65
N GLU A 152 11.48 19.13 19.06
CA GLU A 152 11.51 18.08 18.08
C GLU A 152 10.47 18.36 16.99
N ARG A 153 10.79 17.94 15.77
CA ARG A 153 9.85 17.86 14.66
C ARG A 153 9.85 16.45 14.11
N THR A 154 8.72 16.06 13.54
CA THR A 154 8.60 14.82 12.77
C THR A 154 7.98 15.14 11.43
N ALA A 155 8.67 14.76 10.36
CA ALA A 155 8.20 14.92 9.00
C ALA A 155 7.39 13.68 8.61
N HIS A 156 6.18 13.87 8.13
CA HIS A 156 5.28 12.78 7.78
C HIS A 156 4.83 12.80 6.32
N ALA A 157 4.55 11.61 5.79
CA ALA A 157 3.94 11.42 4.48
C ALA A 157 2.92 10.28 4.52
N ALA A 158 1.72 10.54 4.01
CA ALA A 158 0.67 9.54 3.85
C ALA A 158 0.54 9.13 2.38
N LEU A 159 0.65 7.82 2.13
CA LEU A 159 0.59 7.21 0.80
C LEU A 159 -0.52 6.14 0.78
N MET A 160 -1.16 6.00 -0.37
CA MET A 160 -1.97 4.83 -0.70
C MET A 160 -1.52 4.25 -2.04
N PHE A 161 -1.53 2.92 -2.14
CA PHE A 161 -1.07 2.18 -3.31
C PHE A 161 -1.84 0.88 -3.48
N SER A 162 -1.65 0.23 -4.63
CA SER A 162 -2.31 -1.02 -5.00
C SER A 162 -1.78 -2.23 -4.23
N ARG A 163 -2.29 -3.42 -4.53
CA ARG A 163 -1.94 -4.68 -3.88
C ARG A 163 -0.44 -4.94 -3.95
N LEU A 164 0.13 -5.46 -2.87
CA LEU A 164 1.52 -5.92 -2.82
C LEU A 164 1.58 -7.42 -3.03
N ILE A 165 2.46 -7.84 -3.93
CA ILE A 165 2.88 -9.24 -4.06
C ILE A 165 4.29 -9.35 -3.49
N TRP A 166 4.48 -10.32 -2.59
CA TRP A 166 5.79 -10.62 -2.04
C TRP A 166 6.54 -11.56 -2.99
N HIS A 167 7.74 -11.15 -3.36
CA HIS A 167 8.70 -11.95 -4.08
C HIS A 167 9.93 -12.24 -3.20
N PRO A 168 10.53 -13.44 -3.30
CA PRO A 168 11.74 -13.76 -2.55
C PRO A 168 12.92 -12.89 -2.98
N ALA A 169 13.99 -12.88 -2.19
CA ALA A 169 15.18 -12.06 -2.45
C ALA A 169 15.82 -12.27 -3.84
N ALA A 170 15.66 -13.46 -4.44
CA ALA A 170 16.14 -13.75 -5.78
C ALA A 170 15.38 -12.99 -6.89
N GLU A 171 14.19 -12.47 -6.59
CA GLU A 171 13.30 -11.72 -7.48
C GLU A 171 12.95 -10.36 -6.87
N ASN A 172 13.92 -9.77 -6.17
CA ASN A 172 13.73 -8.51 -5.44
C ASN A 172 13.34 -7.33 -6.33
N ASP A 173 13.71 -7.39 -7.61
CA ASP A 173 13.35 -6.43 -8.65
C ASP A 173 11.86 -6.39 -8.96
N LYS A 174 11.10 -7.45 -8.62
CA LYS A 174 9.65 -7.50 -8.78
C LYS A 174 8.86 -6.96 -7.58
N ASN A 175 9.54 -6.72 -6.46
CA ASN A 175 8.89 -6.19 -5.27
C ASN A 175 8.69 -4.67 -5.37
N ALA A 176 7.68 -4.17 -4.68
CA ALA A 176 7.52 -2.74 -4.51
C ALA A 176 8.74 -2.12 -3.80
N ILE A 177 9.26 -1.03 -4.33
CA ILE A 177 10.41 -0.30 -3.76
C ILE A 177 9.93 1.03 -3.20
N LEU A 178 10.22 1.31 -1.92
CA LEU A 178 10.07 2.64 -1.33
C LEU A 178 11.40 3.38 -1.45
N THR A 179 11.36 4.59 -2.00
CA THR A 179 12.49 5.52 -2.09
C THR A 179 12.14 6.84 -1.41
N ILE A 180 13.02 7.32 -0.55
CA ILE A 180 12.92 8.61 0.16
C ILE A 180 14.17 9.42 -0.20
N THR A 181 13.98 10.64 -0.69
CA THR A 181 15.09 11.53 -1.11
C THR A 181 15.01 12.84 -0.36
N ASN A 182 16.14 13.33 0.13
CA ASN A 182 16.25 14.67 0.65
C ASN A 182 16.34 15.64 -0.55
N LYS A 183 15.35 16.53 -0.70
CA LYS A 183 15.28 17.47 -1.84
C LYS A 183 16.39 18.51 -1.80
N THR A 184 16.87 18.87 -0.61
CA THR A 184 17.90 19.90 -0.42
C THR A 184 19.27 19.39 -0.86
N THR A 185 19.61 18.15 -0.51
CA THR A 185 20.91 17.55 -0.87
C THR A 185 20.87 16.73 -2.16
N GLY A 186 19.68 16.28 -2.58
CA GLY A 186 19.50 15.33 -3.68
C GLY A 186 19.86 13.88 -3.32
N GLU A 187 20.23 13.62 -2.06
CA GLU A 187 20.68 12.29 -1.62
C GLU A 187 19.50 11.38 -1.27
N GLU A 188 19.66 10.10 -1.60
CA GLU A 188 18.74 9.05 -1.20
C GLU A 188 18.89 8.77 0.31
N VAL A 189 17.85 9.12 1.05
CA VAL A 189 17.77 8.91 2.49
C VAL A 189 17.48 7.45 2.79
N ALA A 190 16.59 6.82 2.03
CA ALA A 190 16.27 5.40 2.16
C ALA A 190 15.79 4.83 0.83
N ARG A 191 16.21 3.60 0.52
CA ARG A 191 15.64 2.76 -0.54
C ARG A 191 15.52 1.33 -0.06
N ILE A 192 14.29 0.86 0.09
CA ILE A 192 14.02 -0.45 0.69
C ILE A 192 13.03 -1.25 -0.16
N ASN A 193 13.15 -2.58 -0.08
CA ASN A 193 12.09 -3.47 -0.54
C ASN A 193 10.90 -3.33 0.41
N LEU A 194 9.88 -2.60 -0.03
CA LEU A 194 8.71 -2.28 0.78
C LEU A 194 7.92 -3.55 1.11
N ALA A 195 7.67 -4.43 0.13
CA ALA A 195 6.89 -5.64 0.33
C ALA A 195 7.53 -6.56 1.38
N ASP A 196 8.84 -6.74 1.33
CA ASP A 196 9.56 -7.55 2.32
C ASP A 196 9.57 -6.90 3.71
N TYR A 197 9.85 -5.59 3.79
CA TYR A 197 9.85 -4.86 5.07
C TYR A 197 8.48 -4.93 5.74
N LEU A 198 7.40 -4.65 5.00
CA LEU A 198 6.04 -4.71 5.55
C LEU A 198 5.66 -6.15 5.94
N ALA A 199 6.05 -7.16 5.15
CA ALA A 199 5.78 -8.56 5.47
C ALA A 199 6.39 -9.03 6.80
N GLN A 200 7.43 -8.35 7.31
CA GLN A 200 7.98 -8.62 8.64
C GLN A 200 7.00 -8.36 9.79
N GLY A 201 5.94 -7.57 9.55
CA GLY A 201 4.86 -7.32 10.50
C GLY A 201 4.10 -8.58 10.91
N ARG A 202 4.18 -9.67 10.14
CA ARG A 202 3.61 -10.97 10.49
C ARG A 202 4.11 -11.53 11.82
N GLY A 203 5.27 -11.06 12.31
CA GLY A 203 5.78 -11.38 13.64
C GLY A 203 4.85 -10.97 14.78
N ALA A 204 4.00 -9.95 14.59
CA ALA A 204 2.95 -9.59 15.54
C ALA A 204 1.90 -10.70 15.74
N PHE A 205 1.81 -11.61 14.77
CA PHE A 205 0.86 -12.72 14.71
C PHE A 205 1.58 -14.07 14.62
N GLU A 206 2.72 -14.23 15.31
CA GLU A 206 3.56 -15.43 15.21
C GLU A 206 2.76 -16.73 15.42
N ALA A 207 1.85 -16.76 16.40
CA ALA A 207 0.97 -17.90 16.68
C ALA A 207 0.00 -18.26 15.54
N ARG A 208 -0.23 -17.35 14.59
CA ARG A 208 -1.07 -17.61 13.40
C ARG A 208 -0.27 -18.16 12.22
N HIS A 209 1.06 -18.11 12.27
CA HIS A 209 1.96 -18.62 11.23
C HIS A 209 1.63 -18.12 9.81
N TYR A 210 1.23 -16.85 9.68
CA TYR A 210 0.93 -16.27 8.37
C TYR A 210 2.16 -16.30 7.44
N SER A 211 1.91 -16.69 6.18
CA SER A 211 2.89 -16.47 5.12
C SER A 211 3.10 -14.97 4.88
N ALA A 212 4.19 -14.60 4.22
CA ALA A 212 4.45 -13.20 3.86
C ALA A 212 3.29 -12.61 3.03
N GLN A 213 2.86 -13.32 1.98
CA GLN A 213 1.75 -12.88 1.12
C GLN A 213 0.43 -12.79 1.88
N GLU A 214 0.09 -13.80 2.68
CA GLU A 214 -1.16 -13.78 3.45
C GLU A 214 -1.20 -12.61 4.42
N PHE A 215 -0.08 -12.29 5.07
CA PHE A 215 -0.01 -11.12 5.94
C PHE A 215 -0.21 -9.82 5.16
N LEU A 216 0.47 -9.66 4.01
CA LEU A 216 0.30 -8.48 3.16
C LEU A 216 -1.12 -8.33 2.63
N ASP A 217 -1.84 -9.43 2.39
CA ASP A 217 -3.24 -9.41 1.96
C ASP A 217 -4.21 -9.06 3.10
N ARG A 218 -3.87 -9.40 4.35
CA ARG A 218 -4.68 -9.13 5.55
C ARG A 218 -4.50 -7.73 6.09
N GLU A 219 -3.26 -7.28 6.23
CA GLU A 219 -2.93 -5.96 6.77
C GLU A 219 -2.91 -4.92 5.66
N TYR A 220 -3.42 -3.73 5.97
CA TYR A 220 -3.60 -2.66 5.00
C TYR A 220 -3.15 -1.30 5.52
N ASP A 221 -2.94 -1.12 6.83
CA ASP A 221 -2.54 0.16 7.41
C ASP A 221 -1.20 0.03 8.15
N TYR A 222 -0.16 0.56 7.52
CA TYR A 222 1.22 0.42 7.94
C TYR A 222 1.82 1.75 8.37
N LYS A 223 2.75 1.70 9.33
CA LYS A 223 3.56 2.84 9.74
C LYS A 223 5.04 2.47 9.69
N LEU A 224 5.84 3.32 9.06
CA LEU A 224 7.29 3.21 9.02
C LEU A 224 7.92 4.48 9.59
N ASP A 225 8.47 4.37 10.80
CA ASP A 225 9.15 5.48 11.47
C ASP A 225 10.67 5.34 11.29
N PHE A 226 11.25 6.16 10.41
CA PHE A 226 12.69 6.20 10.14
C PHE A 226 13.38 7.17 11.09
N PHE A 227 14.45 6.71 11.72
CA PHE A 227 15.31 7.52 12.57
C PHE A 227 16.62 7.79 11.84
N LEU A 228 16.78 9.04 11.40
CA LEU A 228 17.88 9.53 10.61
C LEU A 228 19.02 10.02 11.51
N GLN A 229 20.25 9.77 11.08
CA GLN A 229 21.48 10.31 11.66
C GLN A 229 22.30 10.89 10.50
N GLY A 230 22.55 12.20 10.52
CA GLY A 230 22.95 12.95 9.33
C GLY A 230 21.93 12.77 8.19
N ASN A 231 22.41 12.38 7.01
CA ASN A 231 21.58 12.18 5.81
C ASN A 231 21.10 10.73 5.60
N GLN A 232 21.49 9.79 6.48
CA GLN A 232 21.13 8.38 6.33
C GLN A 232 20.23 7.89 7.46
N TRP A 233 19.39 6.92 7.16
CA TRP A 233 18.61 6.22 8.18
C TRP A 233 19.49 5.26 8.99
N LYS A 234 19.35 5.30 10.31
CA LYS A 234 20.03 4.40 11.25
C LYS A 234 19.21 3.15 11.53
N TYR A 235 17.92 3.33 11.73
CA TYR A 235 16.95 2.25 11.86
C TYR A 235 15.57 2.74 11.47
N VAL A 236 14.70 1.79 11.13
CA VAL A 236 13.28 2.01 10.89
C VAL A 236 12.47 1.17 11.86
N GLN A 237 11.38 1.72 12.37
CA GLN A 237 10.41 1.01 13.18
C GLN A 237 9.16 0.76 12.34
N LEU A 238 8.82 -0.52 12.13
CA LEU A 238 7.56 -0.94 11.55
C LEU A 238 6.52 -1.09 12.64
N SER A 239 5.38 -0.41 12.48
CA SER A 239 4.20 -0.57 13.33
C SER A 239 2.96 -0.84 12.48
N ILE A 240 1.98 -1.55 13.03
CA ILE A 240 0.69 -1.85 12.38
C ILE A 240 -0.45 -1.36 13.26
N SER A 241 -1.53 -0.85 12.67
CA SER A 241 -2.56 -0.10 13.43
C SER A 241 -3.40 -0.95 14.39
N ILE A 242 -3.35 -2.28 14.32
CA ILE A 242 -4.23 -3.18 15.08
C ILE A 242 -3.65 -3.52 16.48
N LEU A 243 -2.37 -3.26 16.76
CA LEU A 243 -1.70 -3.60 18.02
C LEU A 243 -0.65 -2.55 18.40
N ASP A 244 -0.37 -2.38 19.71
CA ASP A 244 0.80 -1.62 20.22
C ASP A 244 2.16 -2.30 19.90
N TRP A 245 2.19 -3.14 18.86
CA TRP A 245 3.33 -3.90 18.42
C TRP A 245 4.19 -3.06 17.48
N SER A 246 5.50 -3.11 17.69
CA SER A 246 6.47 -2.51 16.79
C SER A 246 7.70 -3.40 16.60
N LYS A 247 8.32 -3.31 15.42
CA LYS A 247 9.57 -4.01 15.09
C LYS A 247 10.60 -3.03 14.59
N ARG A 248 11.75 -3.00 15.26
CA ARG A 248 12.93 -2.24 14.84
C ARG A 248 13.74 -3.05 13.82
N ILE A 249 13.98 -2.46 12.67
CA ILE A 249 14.83 -2.98 11.60
C ILE A 249 16.04 -2.05 11.50
N GLN A 250 17.24 -2.59 11.66
CA GLN A 250 18.49 -1.82 11.60
C GLN A 250 19.19 -2.05 10.27
N ARG A 251 19.77 -1.00 9.70
CA ARG A 251 20.71 -1.13 8.60
C ARG A 251 22.00 -1.73 9.16
N VAL A 252 22.44 -2.86 8.60
CA VAL A 252 23.75 -3.45 8.92
C VAL A 252 24.60 -3.29 7.67
N ASP A 253 25.60 -2.43 7.72
CA ASP A 253 26.60 -2.32 6.66
C ASP A 253 27.49 -3.58 6.73
N PHE A 254 27.62 -4.29 5.60
CA PHE A 254 28.57 -5.40 5.44
C PHE A 254 29.77 -4.93 4.62
#